data_AF-A0AB34G243-F1
#
_entry.id   AF-A0AB34G243-F1
#
_cell.length_a   1.000
_cell.length_b   1.000
_cell.length_c   1.000
_cell.angle_alpha   90.00
_cell.angle_beta   90.00
_cell.angle_gamma   90.00
#
_symmetry.space_group_name_H-M   'P 1'
#
loop_
_entity.id
_entity.type
_entity.pdbx_description
1 polymer ?
#
loop_
_entity_poly.entity_id
_entity_poly.type
_entity_poly.pdbx_seq_one_letter_code
_entity_poly.pdbx_strand_id
1 'polypeptide(L)'
;MAETLSDLLKLAPDAGEGTQQDATTLAYLSHLAELSVDDLCSLEPQRLSQASQSLLLSVQALSKRSQRLVVESAASHASLRQTLPAVAQSSHELAQAIPRLDREAEAFSAAFGKAGESSLVARRKQALRLLHNSERLVDVMELPALVASAVKASPAGYSSTLDLYAHVRRLASLYPSSPLVSSVLADADAAIRQMAADLLVALKTPGLKLAAALRTVGWLKRIVPDLISGTPGDDALPALFLVCRLTTLLTTLAALEPLRELADEERLRLAKSAQSWSGGQQTERYLKRFIEVFREHSFGIVSISKSVDASFATPTTSMTSDPLRSLPSVLSTLPLHLVSLLLETLRTYLPTVRDQPSRDSIITQVLYCAGSLGRLGADFGMLLAVIGIEEWSDLVKRHRLLAGRLESVIGDHRGHAPTHTTAALTSR
;
A
#
# COMPACT_ATOMS: atom_id res chain seq x y z
N MET A 1 121.26 31.03 12.55
CA MET A 1 121.26 32.26 13.37
C MET A 1 119.88 32.50 13.98
N ALA A 2 118.79 32.57 13.19
CA ALA A 2 117.43 32.74 13.72
C ALA A 2 116.92 31.55 14.56
N GLU A 3 117.11 30.31 14.08
CA GLU A 3 116.73 29.09 14.83
C GLU A 3 117.54 28.94 16.14
N THR A 4 118.84 29.20 16.09
CA THR A 4 119.72 29.18 17.27
C THR A 4 119.38 30.28 18.30
N LEU A 5 118.88 31.43 17.86
CA LEU A 5 118.39 32.50 18.75
C LEU A 5 117.01 32.15 19.34
N SER A 6 116.17 31.43 18.58
CA SER A 6 114.87 30.94 19.08
C SER A 6 115.04 29.95 20.23
N ASP A 7 116.04 29.07 20.14
CA ASP A 7 116.41 28.13 21.20
C ASP A 7 117.02 28.84 22.42
N LEU A 8 117.84 29.88 22.20
CA LEU A 8 118.46 30.67 23.26
C LEU A 8 117.47 31.53 24.06
N LEU A 9 116.47 32.10 23.39
CA LEU A 9 115.46 32.97 24.01
C LEU A 9 114.30 32.22 24.69
N LYS A 10 114.29 30.88 24.62
CA LYS A 10 113.21 30.01 25.17
C LYS A 10 111.81 30.51 24.76
N LEU A 11 111.67 30.95 23.52
CA LEU A 11 110.38 31.37 22.94
C LEU A 11 109.47 30.18 22.61
N ALA A 12 109.95 28.95 22.82
CA ALA A 12 109.12 27.76 22.90
C ALA A 12 108.51 27.67 24.30
N PRO A 13 107.21 27.95 24.49
CA PRO A 13 106.53 27.48 25.68
C PRO A 13 106.50 25.96 25.64
N ASP A 14 107.00 25.34 26.70
CA ASP A 14 106.72 23.94 27.00
C ASP A 14 105.20 23.71 26.96
N ALA A 15 104.78 22.68 26.21
CA ALA A 15 103.47 22.04 26.13
C ALA A 15 102.50 22.45 25.00
N GLY A 16 102.27 21.50 24.08
CA GLY A 16 101.05 21.37 23.30
C GLY A 16 101.26 21.29 21.79
N GLU A 17 101.03 20.10 21.23
CA GLU A 17 101.11 19.77 19.80
C GLU A 17 100.42 20.83 18.89
N GLY A 18 101.13 21.25 17.83
CA GLY A 18 100.49 21.85 16.65
C GLY A 18 100.70 23.35 16.39
N THR A 19 101.68 24.01 16.99
CA THR A 19 102.05 25.37 16.56
C THR A 19 103.12 25.28 15.47
N GLN A 20 102.71 25.32 14.21
CA GLN A 20 103.61 25.75 13.14
C GLN A 20 104.26 27.05 13.62
N GLN A 21 105.59 27.08 13.80
CA GLN A 21 106.29 28.32 14.12
C GLN A 21 105.90 29.33 13.04
N ASP A 22 105.13 30.34 13.43
CA ASP A 22 104.55 31.28 12.48
C ASP A 22 105.68 31.87 11.63
N ALA A 23 105.59 31.78 10.31
CA ALA A 23 106.63 32.26 9.40
C ALA A 23 107.05 33.72 9.68
N THR A 24 106.14 34.50 10.27
CA THR A 24 106.36 35.87 10.75
C THR A 24 107.30 35.94 11.97
N THR A 25 107.22 34.99 12.90
CA THR A 25 108.13 34.91 14.06
C THR A 25 109.56 34.59 13.65
N LEU A 26 109.75 33.65 12.73
CA LEU A 26 111.08 33.32 12.21
C LEU A 26 111.71 34.48 11.42
N ALA A 27 110.92 35.20 10.61
CA ALA A 27 111.38 36.38 9.87
C ALA A 27 111.76 37.55 10.80
N TYR A 28 111.06 37.71 11.92
CA TYR A 28 111.40 38.70 12.93
C TYR A 28 112.69 38.35 13.68
N LEU A 29 112.89 37.07 14.01
CA LEU A 29 114.13 36.60 14.65
C LEU A 29 115.37 36.73 13.74
N SER A 30 115.22 36.56 12.41
CA SER A 30 116.31 36.87 11.48
C SER A 30 116.63 38.36 11.43
N HIS A 31 115.60 39.23 11.48
CA HIS A 31 115.79 40.68 11.51
C HIS A 31 116.52 41.14 12.79
N LEU A 32 116.20 40.56 13.95
CA LEU A 32 116.90 40.83 15.21
C LEU A 32 118.39 40.43 15.18
N ALA A 33 118.74 39.41 14.40
CA ALA A 33 120.12 38.96 14.26
C ALA A 33 121.00 39.90 13.41
N GLU A 34 120.39 40.78 12.61
CA GLU A 34 121.08 41.71 11.69
C GLU A 34 121.29 43.11 12.28
N LEU A 35 120.72 43.41 13.46
CA LEU A 35 120.78 44.72 14.13
C LEU A 35 121.99 44.86 15.06
N SER A 36 122.47 46.10 15.24
CA SER A 36 123.56 46.43 16.16
C SER A 36 123.12 46.41 17.63
N VAL A 37 124.04 46.16 18.56
CA VAL A 37 123.72 46.00 20.01
C VAL A 37 123.10 47.27 20.62
N ASP A 38 123.51 48.45 20.14
CA ASP A 38 122.96 49.74 20.58
C ASP A 38 121.53 49.98 20.04
N ASP A 39 121.25 49.53 18.82
CA ASP A 39 119.91 49.59 18.21
C ASP A 39 118.94 48.61 18.86
N LEU A 40 119.42 47.41 19.24
CA LEU A 40 118.65 46.39 19.96
C LEU A 40 118.24 46.86 21.37
N CYS A 41 119.14 47.54 22.09
CA CYS A 41 118.86 47.96 23.47
C CYS A 41 117.90 49.16 23.55
N SER A 42 117.96 50.08 22.58
CA SER A 42 117.26 51.38 22.68
C SER A 42 116.12 51.56 21.68
N LEU A 43 116.30 51.12 20.44
CA LEU A 43 115.45 51.45 19.30
C LEU A 43 114.40 50.38 19.03
N GLU A 44 114.75 49.10 19.18
CA GLU A 44 113.85 47.97 19.00
C GLU A 44 112.70 47.91 20.02
N PRO A 45 112.90 48.06 21.34
CA PRO A 45 111.78 48.12 22.29
C PRO A 45 110.86 49.31 22.01
N GLN A 46 111.40 50.43 21.54
CA GLN A 46 110.60 51.58 21.13
C GLN A 46 109.77 51.27 19.87
N ARG A 47 110.36 50.64 18.85
CA ARG A 47 109.64 50.21 17.64
C ARG A 47 108.56 49.17 17.93
N LEU A 48 108.85 48.20 18.79
CA LEU A 48 107.88 47.18 19.18
C LEU A 48 106.73 47.79 20.00
N SER A 49 107.05 48.73 20.90
CA SER A 49 106.02 49.49 21.62
C SER A 49 105.15 50.32 20.67
N GLN A 50 105.75 50.96 19.66
CA GLN A 50 105.02 51.74 18.65
C GLN A 50 104.17 50.86 17.73
N ALA A 51 104.69 49.72 17.27
CA ALA A 51 103.99 48.78 16.40
C ALA A 51 102.85 48.06 17.14
N SER A 52 103.06 47.68 18.40
CA SER A 52 101.99 47.11 19.24
C SER A 52 100.91 48.15 19.53
N GLN A 53 101.28 49.39 19.84
CA GLN A 53 100.31 50.48 20.00
C GLN A 53 99.54 50.76 18.72
N SER A 54 100.21 50.81 17.56
CA SER A 54 99.54 51.04 16.27
C SER A 54 98.62 49.88 15.89
N LEU A 55 99.05 48.64 16.10
CA LEU A 55 98.22 47.45 15.89
C LEU A 55 97.03 47.44 16.84
N LEU A 56 97.24 47.72 18.13
CA LEU A 56 96.14 47.83 19.10
C LEU A 56 95.15 48.91 18.69
N LEU A 57 95.62 50.08 18.23
CA LEU A 57 94.73 51.13 17.72
C LEU A 57 94.01 50.69 16.45
N SER A 58 94.67 49.97 15.55
CA SER A 58 94.06 49.48 14.30
C SER A 58 93.00 48.41 14.57
N VAL A 59 93.27 47.48 15.49
CA VAL A 59 92.34 46.44 15.94
C VAL A 59 91.22 47.05 16.74
N GLN A 60 91.48 48.05 17.58
CA GLN A 60 90.43 48.77 18.31
C GLN A 60 89.56 49.59 17.36
N ALA A 61 90.14 50.22 16.33
CA ALA A 61 89.39 50.94 15.31
C ALA A 61 88.56 49.99 14.43
N LEU A 62 89.14 48.85 14.02
CA LEU A 62 88.43 47.80 13.30
C LEU A 62 87.30 47.24 14.16
N SER A 63 87.59 46.87 15.41
CA SER A 63 86.61 46.37 16.37
C SER A 63 85.50 47.38 16.61
N LYS A 64 85.79 48.68 16.78
CA LYS A 64 84.74 49.71 16.93
C LYS A 64 83.92 49.85 15.65
N ARG A 65 84.55 49.81 14.49
CA ARG A 65 83.88 49.93 13.19
C ARG A 65 83.02 48.70 12.88
N SER A 66 83.48 47.50 13.23
CA SER A 66 82.83 46.23 12.93
C SER A 66 82.08 45.62 14.11
N GLN A 67 82.05 46.26 15.29
CA GLN A 67 81.41 45.73 16.50
C GLN A 67 79.97 45.31 16.22
N ARG A 68 79.23 46.15 15.50
CA ARG A 68 77.85 45.87 15.13
C ARG A 68 77.72 44.61 14.28
N LEU A 69 78.56 44.48 13.25
CA LEU A 69 78.55 43.30 12.36
C LEU A 69 78.95 42.03 13.12
N VAL A 70 79.92 42.12 14.02
CA VAL A 70 80.37 40.98 14.85
C VAL A 70 79.28 40.57 15.84
N VAL A 71 78.61 41.53 16.49
CA VAL A 71 77.50 41.26 17.43
C VAL A 71 76.28 40.71 16.68
N GLU A 72 75.92 41.27 15.52
CA GLU A 72 74.82 40.77 14.69
C GLU A 72 75.12 39.35 14.16
N SER A 73 76.38 39.08 13.77
CA SER A 73 76.82 37.74 13.38
C SER A 73 76.79 36.76 14.56
N ALA A 74 77.29 37.15 15.74
CA ALA A 74 77.25 36.30 16.93
C ALA A 74 75.80 36.02 17.37
N ALA A 75 74.92 37.01 17.31
CA ALA A 75 73.49 36.86 17.60
C ALA A 75 72.79 35.96 16.57
N SER A 76 73.08 36.11 15.28
CA SER A 76 72.53 35.25 14.24
C SER A 76 73.05 33.81 14.35
N HIS A 77 74.32 33.61 14.70
CA HIS A 77 74.87 32.28 15.00
C HIS A 77 74.24 31.65 16.26
N ALA A 78 74.00 32.43 17.32
CA ALA A 78 73.32 31.95 18.51
C ALA A 78 71.86 31.55 18.21
N SER A 79 71.15 32.36 17.42
CA SER A 79 69.80 32.06 16.95
C SER A 79 69.79 30.81 16.06
N LEU A 80 70.72 30.71 15.11
CA LEU A 80 70.85 29.57 14.21
C LEU A 80 71.16 28.28 14.97
N ARG A 81 71.98 28.35 16.02
CA ARG A 81 72.28 27.20 16.88
C ARG A 81 71.04 26.68 17.63
N GLN A 82 70.04 27.52 17.87
CA GLN A 82 68.77 27.12 18.50
C GLN A 82 67.71 26.69 17.48
N THR A 83 67.60 27.38 16.34
CA THR A 83 66.58 27.09 15.33
C THR A 83 66.88 25.83 14.54
N LEU A 84 68.14 25.51 14.27
CA LEU A 84 68.51 24.35 13.46
C LEU A 84 68.12 23.02 14.13
N PRO A 85 68.33 22.81 15.46
CA PRO A 85 67.77 21.66 16.16
C PRO A 85 66.24 21.62 16.19
N ALA A 86 65.58 22.76 16.38
CA ALA A 86 64.11 22.83 16.38
C ALA A 86 63.50 22.47 15.01
N VAL A 87 64.14 22.92 13.93
CA VAL A 87 63.77 22.54 12.55
C VAL A 87 64.08 21.07 12.29
N ALA A 88 65.19 20.55 12.81
CA ALA A 88 65.49 19.12 12.70
C ALA A 88 64.46 18.25 13.44
N GLN A 89 64.01 18.68 14.63
CA GLN A 89 62.97 18.01 15.40
C GLN A 89 61.62 18.05 14.67
N SER A 90 61.18 19.23 14.22
CA SER A 90 59.90 19.36 13.49
C SER A 90 59.93 18.61 12.15
N SER A 91 61.07 18.59 11.46
CA SER A 91 61.27 17.76 10.27
C SER A 91 61.18 16.27 10.59
N HIS A 92 61.73 15.83 11.72
CA HIS A 92 61.64 14.43 12.15
C HIS A 92 60.21 14.04 12.53
N GLU A 93 59.50 14.89 13.27
CA GLU A 93 58.09 14.69 13.61
C GLU A 93 57.23 14.61 12.36
N LEU A 94 57.45 15.51 11.40
CA LEU A 94 56.73 15.51 10.12
C LEU A 94 57.04 14.25 9.30
N ALA A 95 58.31 13.83 9.25
CA ALA A 95 58.73 12.62 8.58
C ALA A 95 58.10 11.35 9.18
N GLN A 96 57.81 11.34 10.49
CA GLN A 96 57.08 10.25 11.14
C GLN A 96 55.56 10.34 10.98
N ALA A 97 54.99 11.55 10.97
CA ALA A 97 53.55 11.77 10.89
C ALA A 97 52.98 11.52 9.49
N ILE A 98 53.71 11.92 8.43
CA ILE A 98 53.24 11.77 7.04
C ILE A 98 52.93 10.30 6.69
N PRO A 99 53.81 9.31 6.94
CA PRO A 99 53.52 7.92 6.61
C PRO A 99 52.36 7.33 7.43
N ARG A 100 52.11 7.82 8.65
CA ARG A 100 50.96 7.39 9.45
C ARG A 100 49.66 7.92 8.85
N LEU A 101 49.63 9.20 8.49
CA LEU A 101 48.47 9.79 7.82
C LEU A 101 48.21 9.12 6.48
N ASP A 102 49.25 8.82 5.71
CA ASP A 102 49.14 8.16 4.41
C ASP A 102 48.55 6.75 4.56
N ARG A 103 49.04 5.95 5.52
CA ARG A 103 48.47 4.63 5.84
C ARG A 103 47.00 4.69 6.25
N GLU A 104 46.62 5.64 7.10
CA GLU A 104 45.21 5.81 7.52
C GLU A 104 44.34 6.30 6.35
N ALA A 105 44.87 7.16 5.48
CA ALA A 105 44.18 7.62 4.28
C ALA A 105 44.01 6.48 3.25
N GLU A 106 45.02 5.64 3.07
CA GLU A 106 44.96 4.43 2.24
C GLU A 106 43.98 3.42 2.82
N ALA A 107 44.00 3.18 4.13
CA ALA A 107 43.05 2.30 4.81
C ALA A 107 41.61 2.81 4.68
N PHE A 108 41.40 4.11 4.85
CA PHE A 108 40.10 4.75 4.62
C PHE A 108 39.66 4.65 3.15
N SER A 109 40.56 4.92 2.21
CA SER A 109 40.30 4.82 0.77
C SER A 109 39.97 3.38 0.35
N ALA A 110 40.68 2.39 0.89
CA ALA A 110 40.40 0.98 0.64
C ALA A 110 39.06 0.54 1.26
N ALA A 111 38.75 1.00 2.47
CA ALA A 111 37.52 0.64 3.18
C ALA A 111 36.26 1.35 2.63
N PHE A 112 36.38 2.60 2.15
CA PHE A 112 35.24 3.43 1.75
C PHE A 112 35.26 3.84 0.26
N GLY A 113 36.27 3.40 -0.49
CA GLY A 113 36.40 3.66 -1.91
C GLY A 113 35.33 2.94 -2.75
N LYS A 114 35.20 3.34 -4.02
CA LYS A 114 34.18 2.80 -4.94
C LYS A 114 34.28 1.28 -5.19
N ALA A 115 35.46 0.72 -5.02
CA ALA A 115 35.74 -0.72 -5.22
C ALA A 115 35.52 -1.55 -3.94
N GLY A 116 35.59 -0.92 -2.75
CA GLY A 116 35.33 -1.59 -1.49
C GLY A 116 33.84 -1.55 -1.18
N GLU A 117 33.12 -2.64 -1.42
CA GLU A 117 31.74 -2.81 -0.93
C GLU A 117 31.73 -2.97 0.59
N SER A 118 32.08 -1.91 1.34
CA SER A 118 31.99 -1.96 2.79
C SER A 118 30.53 -2.07 3.23
N SER A 119 30.29 -3.03 4.12
CA SER A 119 28.98 -3.26 4.74
C SER A 119 28.42 -2.00 5.41
N LEU A 120 29.28 -1.11 5.90
CA LEU A 120 28.90 0.18 6.48
C LEU A 120 28.36 1.16 5.43
N VAL A 121 28.99 1.27 4.25
CA VAL A 121 28.49 2.12 3.16
C VAL A 121 27.20 1.53 2.58
N ALA A 122 27.13 0.21 2.42
CA ALA A 122 25.90 -0.47 1.99
C ALA A 122 24.76 -0.23 3.00
N ARG A 123 25.01 -0.40 4.30
CA ARG A 123 24.05 -0.13 5.38
C ARG A 123 23.63 1.34 5.41
N ARG A 124 24.56 2.29 5.26
CA ARG A 124 24.25 3.72 5.19
C ARG A 124 23.41 4.06 3.95
N LYS A 125 23.75 3.50 2.78
CA LYS A 125 22.95 3.65 1.55
C LYS A 125 21.54 3.07 1.74
N GLN A 126 21.42 1.91 2.36
CA GLN A 126 20.12 1.30 2.67
C GLN A 126 19.32 2.16 3.65
N ALA A 127 19.92 2.65 4.74
CA ALA A 127 19.27 3.52 5.70
C ALA A 127 18.80 4.84 5.07
N LEU A 128 19.62 5.46 4.20
CA LEU A 128 19.23 6.66 3.47
C LEU A 128 18.09 6.41 2.48
N ARG A 129 18.09 5.25 1.79
CA ARG A 129 16.98 4.85 0.91
C ARG A 129 15.69 4.62 1.71
N LEU A 130 15.77 4.03 2.89
CA LEU A 130 14.62 3.85 3.77
C LEU A 130 14.11 5.18 4.30
N LEU A 131 14.98 6.07 4.75
CA LEU A 131 14.62 7.40 5.23
C LEU A 131 13.94 8.23 4.14
N HIS A 132 14.44 8.17 2.91
CA HIS A 132 13.85 8.91 1.81
C HIS A 132 12.47 8.38 1.38
N ASN A 133 12.21 7.08 1.58
CA ASN A 133 10.96 6.44 1.20
C ASN A 133 10.03 6.15 2.40
N SER A 134 10.36 6.66 3.60
CA SER A 134 9.61 6.31 4.81
C SER A 134 8.17 6.76 4.76
N GLU A 135 7.90 7.97 4.25
CA GLU A 135 6.54 8.50 4.10
C GLU A 135 5.71 7.63 3.16
N ARG A 136 6.28 7.23 2.01
CA ARG A 136 5.60 6.35 1.04
C ARG A 136 5.30 4.96 1.61
N LEU A 137 6.19 4.44 2.48
CA LEU A 137 5.97 3.17 3.15
C LEU A 137 4.83 3.28 4.17
N VAL A 138 4.74 4.40 4.88
CA VAL A 138 3.62 4.69 5.79
C VAL A 138 2.32 4.78 4.99
N ASP A 139 2.30 5.51 3.87
CA ASP A 139 1.11 5.60 2.99
C ASP A 139 0.63 4.20 2.55
N VAL A 140 1.56 3.31 2.19
CA VAL A 140 1.24 1.91 1.81
C VAL A 140 0.67 1.12 2.99
N MET A 141 1.20 1.33 4.20
CA MET A 141 0.70 0.71 5.43
C MET A 141 -0.65 1.27 5.88
N GLU A 142 -1.01 2.49 5.47
CA GLU A 142 -2.31 3.08 5.78
C GLU A 142 -3.44 2.60 4.85
N LEU A 143 -3.11 2.07 3.66
CA LEU A 143 -4.10 1.60 2.68
C LEU A 143 -5.12 0.60 3.26
N PRO A 144 -4.74 -0.44 4.03
CA PRO A 144 -5.72 -1.38 4.59
C PRO A 144 -6.66 -0.71 5.60
N ALA A 145 -6.16 0.23 6.41
CA ALA A 145 -6.99 0.97 7.35
C ALA A 145 -7.98 1.89 6.63
N LEU A 146 -7.55 2.51 5.52
CA LEU A 146 -8.43 3.29 4.65
C LEU A 146 -9.51 2.43 3.99
N VAL A 147 -9.15 1.23 3.49
CA VAL A 147 -10.11 0.26 2.95
C VAL A 147 -11.12 -0.14 4.03
N ALA A 148 -10.65 -0.51 5.23
CA ALA A 148 -11.53 -0.90 6.33
C ALA A 148 -12.47 0.24 6.78
N SER A 149 -11.99 1.48 6.78
CA SER A 149 -12.82 2.66 7.08
C SER A 149 -13.85 2.93 5.98
N ALA A 150 -13.45 2.83 4.71
CA ALA A 150 -14.34 3.04 3.57
C ALA A 150 -15.45 1.98 3.48
N VAL A 151 -15.17 0.73 3.86
CA VAL A 151 -16.19 -0.33 3.99
C VAL A 151 -17.24 0.06 5.03
N LYS A 152 -16.83 0.59 6.19
CA LYS A 152 -17.75 0.99 7.27
C LYS A 152 -18.62 2.19 6.89
N ALA A 153 -18.15 3.08 6.01
CA ALA A 153 -18.86 4.31 5.65
C ALA A 153 -20.17 4.08 4.85
N SER A 154 -20.43 2.86 4.36
CA SER A 154 -21.67 2.41 3.67
C SER A 154 -22.10 3.27 2.45
N PRO A 155 -23.08 2.85 1.64
CA PRO A 155 -22.91 2.39 0.24
C PRO A 155 -22.34 3.38 -0.79
N ALA A 156 -22.17 4.65 -0.45
CA ALA A 156 -21.57 5.66 -1.33
C ALA A 156 -20.07 5.41 -1.56
N GLY A 157 -19.38 4.77 -0.61
CA GLY A 157 -17.93 4.51 -0.68
C GLY A 157 -17.50 3.18 -1.30
N TYR A 158 -18.43 2.32 -1.74
CA TYR A 158 -18.05 0.98 -2.22
C TYR A 158 -17.28 0.98 -3.54
N SER A 159 -17.51 1.93 -4.43
CA SER A 159 -16.71 2.04 -5.66
C SER A 159 -15.26 2.42 -5.35
N SER A 160 -15.04 3.44 -4.51
CA SER A 160 -13.68 3.86 -4.14
C SER A 160 -12.95 2.79 -3.32
N THR A 161 -13.66 2.06 -2.47
CA THR A 161 -13.10 0.91 -1.74
C THR A 161 -12.56 -0.15 -2.69
N LEU A 162 -13.30 -0.47 -3.77
CA LEU A 162 -12.87 -1.44 -4.77
C LEU A 162 -11.67 -0.93 -5.59
N ASP A 163 -11.63 0.37 -5.90
CA ASP A 163 -10.49 0.96 -6.61
C ASP A 163 -9.21 0.92 -5.75
N LEU A 164 -9.33 1.19 -4.44
CA LEU A 164 -8.23 1.05 -3.47
C LEU A 164 -7.77 -0.41 -3.34
N TYR A 165 -8.71 -1.35 -3.26
CA TYR A 165 -8.38 -2.77 -3.23
C TYR A 165 -7.66 -3.23 -4.51
N ALA A 166 -8.13 -2.80 -5.68
CA ALA A 166 -7.45 -3.06 -6.95
C ALA A 166 -6.04 -2.45 -6.99
N HIS A 167 -5.81 -1.30 -6.35
CA HIS A 167 -4.47 -0.74 -6.19
C HIS A 167 -3.59 -1.63 -5.29
N VAL A 168 -4.07 -2.07 -4.13
CA VAL A 168 -3.33 -2.97 -3.21
C VAL A 168 -2.97 -4.29 -3.92
N ARG A 169 -3.88 -4.86 -4.71
CA ARG A 169 -3.59 -6.08 -5.48
C ARG A 169 -2.55 -5.86 -6.58
N ARG A 170 -2.62 -4.73 -7.29
CA ARG A 170 -1.57 -4.35 -8.26
C ARG A 170 -0.22 -4.17 -7.57
N LEU A 171 -0.19 -3.62 -6.37
CA LEU A 171 1.04 -3.52 -5.57
C LEU A 171 1.60 -4.91 -5.25
N ALA A 172 0.74 -5.86 -4.85
CA ALA A 172 1.14 -7.23 -4.55
C ALA A 172 1.63 -8.01 -5.77
N SER A 173 1.08 -7.77 -6.96
CA SER A 173 1.57 -8.38 -8.19
C SER A 173 2.91 -7.79 -8.66
N LEU A 174 3.13 -6.49 -8.42
CA LEU A 174 4.40 -5.82 -8.75
C LEU A 174 5.54 -6.19 -7.79
N TYR A 175 5.24 -6.48 -6.52
CA TYR A 175 6.25 -6.78 -5.50
C TYR A 175 5.98 -8.09 -4.73
N PRO A 176 6.04 -9.28 -5.39
CA PRO A 176 5.71 -10.55 -4.74
C PRO A 176 6.68 -10.96 -3.64
N SER A 177 7.92 -10.49 -3.69
CA SER A 177 8.98 -10.84 -2.73
C SER A 177 8.94 -10.02 -1.43
N SER A 178 8.04 -9.04 -1.32
CA SER A 178 7.97 -8.13 -0.17
C SER A 178 7.00 -8.66 0.89
N PRO A 179 7.47 -8.97 2.12
CA PRO A 179 6.58 -9.44 3.19
C PRO A 179 5.61 -8.35 3.66
N LEU A 180 6.01 -7.06 3.59
CA LEU A 180 5.15 -5.94 3.96
C LEU A 180 3.94 -5.85 3.04
N VAL A 181 4.16 -5.97 1.72
CA VAL A 181 3.07 -5.91 0.74
C VAL A 181 2.14 -7.12 0.88
N SER A 182 2.69 -8.30 1.19
CA SER A 182 1.88 -9.48 1.50
C SER A 182 1.00 -9.27 2.76
N SER A 183 1.52 -8.61 3.79
CA SER A 183 0.74 -8.26 5.00
C SER A 183 -0.38 -7.27 4.67
N VAL A 184 -0.06 -6.20 3.93
CA VAL A 184 -1.02 -5.18 3.49
C VAL A 184 -2.14 -5.80 2.65
N LEU A 185 -1.81 -6.74 1.76
CA LEU A 185 -2.81 -7.49 0.98
C LEU A 185 -3.70 -8.34 1.88
N ALA A 186 -3.13 -9.07 2.84
CA ALA A 186 -3.90 -9.93 3.75
C ALA A 186 -4.90 -9.13 4.60
N ASP A 187 -4.48 -7.95 5.10
CA ASP A 187 -5.35 -7.04 5.86
C ASP A 187 -6.45 -6.44 4.98
N ALA A 188 -6.11 -6.05 3.74
CA ALA A 188 -7.09 -5.56 2.77
C ALA A 188 -8.10 -6.66 2.38
N ASP A 189 -7.66 -7.90 2.18
CA ASP A 189 -8.54 -9.04 1.95
C ASP A 189 -9.50 -9.27 3.11
N ALA A 190 -9.03 -9.13 4.36
CA ALA A 190 -9.90 -9.24 5.54
C ALA A 190 -11.00 -8.15 5.54
N ALA A 191 -10.65 -6.91 5.20
CA ALA A 191 -11.63 -5.83 5.08
C ALA A 191 -12.65 -6.08 3.95
N ILE A 192 -12.21 -6.60 2.80
CA ILE A 192 -13.09 -6.93 1.68
C ILE A 192 -13.96 -8.17 1.97
N ARG A 193 -13.48 -9.15 2.73
CA ARG A 193 -14.33 -10.25 3.25
C ARG A 193 -15.45 -9.72 4.13
N GLN A 194 -15.18 -8.72 4.98
CA GLN A 194 -16.22 -8.06 5.77
C GLN A 194 -17.23 -7.33 4.88
N MET A 195 -16.76 -6.60 3.88
CA MET A 195 -17.64 -5.96 2.88
C MET A 195 -18.54 -6.98 2.17
N ALA A 196 -17.99 -8.14 1.79
CA ALA A 196 -18.76 -9.21 1.18
C ALA A 196 -19.84 -9.75 2.13
N ALA A 197 -19.53 -9.93 3.41
CA ALA A 197 -20.51 -10.32 4.43
C ALA A 197 -21.64 -9.27 4.58
N ASP A 198 -21.28 -7.98 4.63
CA ASP A 198 -22.26 -6.88 4.74
C ASP A 198 -23.17 -6.80 3.51
N LEU A 199 -22.62 -7.04 2.31
CA LEU A 199 -23.39 -7.12 1.06
C LEU A 199 -24.34 -8.32 1.04
N LEU A 200 -23.93 -9.47 1.59
CA LEU A 200 -24.81 -10.63 1.74
C LEU A 200 -25.94 -10.38 2.73
N VAL A 201 -25.68 -9.65 3.82
CA VAL A 201 -26.73 -9.20 4.74
C VAL A 201 -27.68 -8.24 4.03
N ALA A 202 -27.17 -7.29 3.25
CA ALA A 202 -28.01 -6.37 2.46
C ALA A 202 -28.88 -7.09 1.41
N LEU A 203 -28.39 -8.19 0.85
CA LEU A 203 -29.14 -9.07 -0.05
C LEU A 203 -30.25 -9.84 0.67
N LYS A 204 -30.12 -10.11 1.97
CA LYS A 204 -31.16 -10.78 2.76
C LYS A 204 -32.30 -9.86 3.20
N THR A 205 -32.18 -8.54 3.00
CA THR A 205 -33.21 -7.56 3.38
C THR A 205 -34.49 -7.73 2.54
N PRO A 206 -35.70 -7.81 3.15
CA PRO A 206 -36.96 -8.12 2.47
C PRO A 206 -37.48 -7.02 1.53
N GLY A 207 -37.03 -5.78 1.67
CA GLY A 207 -37.46 -4.64 0.85
C GLY A 207 -36.51 -4.23 -0.29
N LEU A 208 -35.67 -5.13 -0.81
CA LEU A 208 -34.64 -4.72 -1.77
C LEU A 208 -35.21 -4.39 -3.15
N LYS A 209 -35.06 -3.13 -3.57
CA LYS A 209 -35.40 -2.67 -4.93
C LYS A 209 -34.43 -3.24 -5.96
N LEU A 210 -34.92 -3.47 -7.19
CA LEU A 210 -34.15 -3.99 -8.33
C LEU A 210 -32.80 -3.27 -8.52
N ALA A 211 -32.80 -1.93 -8.55
CA ALA A 211 -31.59 -1.13 -8.74
C ALA A 211 -30.56 -1.27 -7.61
N ALA A 212 -31.00 -1.51 -6.37
CA ALA A 212 -30.10 -1.77 -5.25
C ALA A 212 -29.57 -3.21 -5.30
N ALA A 213 -30.40 -4.16 -5.72
CA ALA A 213 -30.00 -5.56 -5.95
C ALA A 213 -28.94 -5.67 -7.04
N LEU A 214 -29.15 -5.05 -8.20
CA LEU A 214 -28.18 -5.09 -9.29
C LEU A 214 -26.84 -4.46 -8.92
N ARG A 215 -26.84 -3.35 -8.16
CA ARG A 215 -25.61 -2.75 -7.65
C ARG A 215 -24.86 -3.65 -6.66
N THR A 216 -25.58 -4.24 -5.69
CA THR A 216 -24.98 -5.14 -4.69
C THR A 216 -24.38 -6.39 -5.30
N VAL A 217 -25.08 -7.03 -6.25
CA VAL A 217 -24.53 -8.17 -6.99
C VAL A 217 -23.38 -7.71 -7.91
N GLY A 218 -23.47 -6.52 -8.51
CA GLY A 218 -22.39 -5.93 -9.30
C GLY A 218 -21.09 -5.71 -8.51
N TRP A 219 -21.18 -5.29 -7.25
CA TRP A 219 -20.01 -5.19 -6.36
C TRP A 219 -19.48 -6.58 -5.98
N LEU A 220 -20.35 -7.53 -5.62
CA LEU A 220 -19.95 -8.91 -5.36
C LEU A 220 -19.24 -9.56 -6.56
N LYS A 221 -19.67 -9.26 -7.79
CA LYS A 221 -19.00 -9.73 -9.01
C LYS A 221 -17.53 -9.34 -9.08
N ARG A 222 -17.20 -8.13 -8.63
CA ARG A 222 -15.84 -7.61 -8.65
C ARG A 222 -14.96 -8.19 -7.54
N ILE A 223 -15.58 -8.70 -6.48
CA ILE A 223 -14.89 -9.16 -5.26
C ILE A 223 -14.69 -10.69 -5.24
N VAL A 224 -15.70 -11.46 -5.67
CA VAL A 224 -15.73 -12.92 -5.52
C VAL A 224 -14.61 -13.66 -6.27
N PRO A 225 -14.25 -13.30 -7.52
CA PRO A 225 -13.12 -13.94 -8.22
C PRO A 225 -11.79 -13.77 -7.48
N ASP A 226 -11.67 -12.69 -6.71
CA ASP A 226 -10.44 -12.31 -6.03
C ASP A 226 -10.32 -12.98 -4.65
N LEU A 227 -11.44 -13.15 -3.95
CA LEU A 227 -11.49 -13.80 -2.64
C LEU A 227 -11.47 -15.33 -2.70
N ILE A 228 -12.00 -15.93 -3.78
CA ILE A 228 -12.19 -17.38 -3.90
C ILE A 228 -11.47 -17.87 -5.15
N SER A 229 -10.20 -18.24 -4.99
CA SER A 229 -9.42 -18.91 -6.04
C SER A 229 -9.94 -20.34 -6.23
N GLY A 230 -10.72 -20.60 -7.29
CA GLY A 230 -11.04 -21.98 -7.69
C GLY A 230 -12.49 -22.29 -8.10
N THR A 231 -13.41 -21.33 -8.02
CA THR A 231 -14.78 -21.52 -8.54
C THR A 231 -15.05 -20.59 -9.72
N PRO A 232 -15.65 -21.06 -10.83
CA PRO A 232 -16.10 -20.18 -11.90
C PRO A 232 -17.15 -19.22 -11.29
N GLY A 233 -16.77 -17.96 -11.11
CA GLY A 233 -17.58 -16.95 -10.43
C GLY A 233 -18.93 -16.70 -11.12
N ASP A 234 -19.04 -17.08 -12.39
CA ASP A 234 -20.21 -16.84 -13.23
C ASP A 234 -21.43 -17.67 -12.79
N ASP A 235 -21.25 -18.90 -12.29
CA ASP A 235 -22.36 -19.74 -11.83
C ASP A 235 -22.60 -19.62 -10.32
N ALA A 236 -21.57 -19.30 -9.54
CA ALA A 236 -21.66 -19.25 -8.08
C ALA A 236 -22.43 -18.02 -7.57
N LEU A 237 -22.31 -16.87 -8.25
CA LEU A 237 -22.95 -15.61 -7.84
C LEU A 237 -24.49 -15.64 -7.99
N PRO A 238 -25.06 -16.09 -9.13
CA PRO A 238 -26.51 -16.27 -9.24
C PRO A 238 -27.04 -17.26 -8.21
N ALA A 239 -26.35 -18.37 -7.97
CA ALA A 239 -26.74 -19.34 -6.94
C ALA A 239 -26.74 -18.73 -5.53
N LEU A 240 -25.69 -17.98 -5.16
CA LEU A 240 -25.60 -17.29 -3.87
C LEU A 240 -26.71 -16.25 -3.69
N PHE A 241 -27.01 -15.48 -4.74
CA PHE A 241 -28.12 -14.55 -4.78
C PHE A 241 -29.45 -15.27 -4.49
N LEU A 242 -29.70 -16.39 -5.18
CA LEU A 242 -30.91 -17.18 -4.98
C LEU A 242 -31.02 -17.74 -3.58
N VAL A 243 -29.95 -18.30 -3.02
CA VAL A 243 -29.95 -18.84 -1.65
C VAL A 243 -30.27 -17.74 -0.65
N CYS A 244 -29.64 -16.56 -0.77
CA CYS A 244 -29.93 -15.42 0.12
C CYS A 244 -31.41 -15.02 0.03
N ARG A 245 -31.93 -14.95 -1.19
CA ARG A 245 -33.32 -14.55 -1.46
C ARG A 245 -34.36 -15.57 -1.02
N LEU A 246 -34.10 -16.85 -1.26
CA LEU A 246 -34.95 -17.95 -0.82
C LEU A 246 -34.97 -18.01 0.70
N THR A 247 -33.82 -17.81 1.35
CA THR A 247 -33.75 -17.69 2.81
C THR A 247 -34.63 -16.55 3.30
N THR A 248 -34.56 -15.36 2.68
CA THR A 248 -35.45 -14.25 3.02
C THR A 248 -36.92 -14.63 2.88
N LEU A 249 -37.33 -15.23 1.76
CA LEU A 249 -38.70 -15.71 1.56
C LEU A 249 -39.12 -16.69 2.65
N LEU A 250 -38.30 -17.70 2.95
CA LEU A 250 -38.62 -18.68 3.98
C LEU A 250 -38.72 -18.03 5.37
N THR A 251 -37.86 -17.07 5.69
CA THR A 251 -37.94 -16.34 6.97
C THR A 251 -39.18 -15.45 7.06
N THR A 252 -39.60 -14.80 5.97
CA THR A 252 -40.82 -13.98 5.95
C THR A 252 -42.08 -14.83 5.97
N LEU A 253 -42.06 -16.02 5.36
CA LEU A 253 -43.13 -17.01 5.47
C LEU A 253 -43.18 -17.62 6.88
N ALA A 254 -42.04 -17.89 7.52
CA ALA A 254 -41.97 -18.34 8.90
C ALA A 254 -42.49 -17.28 9.88
N ALA A 255 -42.39 -15.98 9.56
CA ALA A 255 -43.03 -14.94 10.38
C ALA A 255 -44.57 -15.01 10.37
N LEU A 256 -45.17 -15.78 9.44
CA LEU A 256 -46.61 -16.07 9.42
C LEU A 256 -46.98 -17.26 10.32
N GLU A 257 -46.04 -17.84 11.07
CA GLU A 257 -46.26 -18.96 11.99
C GLU A 257 -47.48 -18.77 12.90
N PRO A 258 -47.69 -17.61 13.55
CA PRO A 258 -48.85 -17.46 14.44
C PRO A 258 -50.19 -17.57 13.70
N LEU A 259 -50.26 -17.12 12.44
CA LEU A 259 -51.45 -17.27 11.60
C LEU A 259 -51.61 -18.71 11.11
N ARG A 260 -50.49 -19.41 10.89
CA ARG A 260 -50.46 -20.83 10.52
C ARG A 260 -51.00 -21.70 11.65
N GLU A 261 -50.54 -21.48 12.88
CA GLU A 261 -51.02 -22.20 14.07
C GLU A 261 -52.53 -22.07 14.24
N LEU A 262 -53.07 -20.85 14.07
CA LEU A 262 -54.52 -20.61 14.12
C LEU A 262 -55.29 -21.35 13.01
N ALA A 263 -54.71 -21.42 11.81
CA ALA A 263 -55.29 -22.18 10.70
C ALA A 263 -55.22 -23.71 10.94
N ASP A 264 -54.13 -24.19 11.55
CA ASP A 264 -53.95 -25.60 11.92
C ASP A 264 -54.91 -26.02 13.03
N GLU A 265 -55.13 -25.17 14.04
CA GLU A 265 -56.14 -25.40 15.07
C GLU A 265 -57.55 -25.51 14.46
N GLU A 266 -57.89 -24.61 13.54
CA GLU A 266 -59.18 -24.60 12.83
C GLU A 266 -59.36 -25.87 11.99
N ARG A 267 -58.31 -26.28 11.28
CA ARG A 267 -58.27 -27.53 10.52
C ARG A 267 -58.42 -28.78 11.41
N LEU A 268 -57.70 -28.84 12.54
CA LEU A 268 -57.79 -29.95 13.49
C LEU A 268 -59.17 -30.04 14.15
N ARG A 269 -59.82 -28.90 14.42
CA ARG A 269 -61.20 -28.87 14.93
C ARG A 269 -62.20 -29.38 13.90
N LEU A 270 -62.04 -29.02 12.63
CA LEU A 270 -62.85 -29.55 11.52
C LEU A 270 -62.69 -31.06 11.35
N ALA A 271 -61.49 -31.60 11.54
CA ALA A 271 -61.27 -33.06 11.50
C ALA A 271 -61.93 -33.80 12.67
N LYS A 272 -62.13 -33.13 13.82
CA LYS A 272 -62.72 -33.72 15.04
C LYS A 272 -64.23 -33.49 15.18
N SER A 273 -64.77 -32.43 14.60
CA SER A 273 -66.19 -32.08 14.66
C SER A 273 -66.69 -31.62 13.29
N ALA A 274 -67.42 -32.50 12.60
CA ALA A 274 -67.92 -32.25 11.25
C ALA A 274 -69.20 -31.37 11.21
N GLN A 275 -69.80 -31.06 12.36
CA GLN A 275 -71.10 -30.36 12.42
C GLN A 275 -70.97 -28.83 12.42
N SER A 276 -71.58 -28.22 11.40
CA SER A 276 -72.16 -26.86 11.40
C SER A 276 -71.33 -25.71 11.97
N TRP A 277 -70.02 -25.67 11.74
CA TRP A 277 -69.25 -24.44 11.95
C TRP A 277 -69.06 -23.71 10.61
N SER A 278 -69.44 -22.42 10.57
CA SER A 278 -68.96 -21.41 9.62
C SER A 278 -67.44 -21.10 9.80
N GLY A 279 -66.63 -22.14 9.97
CA GLY A 279 -65.20 -22.06 10.15
C GLY A 279 -64.49 -21.83 8.81
N GLY A 280 -63.31 -21.25 8.88
CA GLY A 280 -62.41 -20.98 7.76
C GLY A 280 -61.88 -19.55 7.72
N GLN A 281 -62.34 -18.65 8.60
CA GLN A 281 -61.93 -17.24 8.56
C GLN A 281 -60.45 -17.03 8.90
N GLN A 282 -59.90 -17.81 9.85
CA GLN A 282 -58.48 -17.71 10.19
C GLN A 282 -57.63 -18.34 9.10
N THR A 283 -58.07 -19.48 8.58
CA THR A 283 -57.45 -20.14 7.43
C THR A 283 -57.46 -19.25 6.18
N GLU A 284 -58.55 -18.51 5.93
CA GLU A 284 -58.64 -17.53 4.86
C GLU A 284 -57.65 -16.38 5.06
N ARG A 285 -57.59 -15.80 6.27
CA ARG A 285 -56.64 -14.72 6.58
C ARG A 285 -55.19 -15.16 6.40
N TYR A 286 -54.86 -16.38 6.86
CA TYR A 286 -53.55 -16.98 6.64
C TYR A 286 -53.25 -17.14 5.14
N LEU A 287 -54.15 -17.75 4.37
CA LEU A 287 -53.95 -17.97 2.94
C LEU A 287 -53.82 -16.66 2.16
N LYS A 288 -54.68 -15.67 2.41
CA LYS A 288 -54.57 -14.34 1.76
C LYS A 288 -53.23 -13.69 2.05
N ARG A 289 -52.80 -13.69 3.32
CA ARG A 289 -51.52 -13.09 3.71
C ARG A 289 -50.31 -13.87 3.15
N PHE A 290 -50.39 -15.19 3.14
CA PHE A 290 -49.39 -16.07 2.55
C PHE A 290 -49.23 -15.78 1.05
N ILE A 291 -50.34 -15.71 0.30
CA ILE A 291 -50.33 -15.44 -1.15
C ILE A 291 -49.78 -14.05 -1.44
N GLU A 292 -50.14 -13.03 -0.65
CA GLU A 292 -49.57 -11.68 -0.77
C GLU A 292 -48.05 -11.68 -0.62
N VAL A 293 -47.53 -12.22 0.50
CA VAL A 293 -46.09 -12.27 0.79
C VAL A 293 -45.36 -13.11 -0.25
N PHE A 294 -45.90 -14.29 -0.56
CA PHE A 294 -45.34 -15.18 -1.57
C PHE A 294 -45.27 -14.51 -2.94
N ARG A 295 -46.34 -13.85 -3.39
CA ARG A 295 -46.39 -13.18 -4.70
C ARG A 295 -45.38 -12.05 -4.79
N GLU A 296 -45.29 -11.20 -3.78
CA GLU A 296 -44.34 -10.09 -3.76
C GLU A 296 -42.90 -10.57 -3.83
N HIS A 297 -42.54 -11.53 -2.98
CA HIS A 297 -41.18 -12.04 -2.90
C HIS A 297 -40.83 -12.91 -4.12
N SER A 298 -41.68 -13.86 -4.52
CA SER A 298 -41.43 -14.73 -5.69
C SER A 298 -41.22 -13.92 -6.99
N PHE A 299 -42.04 -12.90 -7.23
CA PHE A 299 -41.88 -12.00 -8.37
C PHE A 299 -40.54 -11.25 -8.31
N GLY A 300 -40.19 -10.70 -7.14
CA GLY A 300 -38.92 -10.01 -6.93
C GLY A 300 -37.72 -10.92 -7.18
N ILE A 301 -37.76 -12.15 -6.65
CA ILE A 301 -36.68 -13.13 -6.78
C ILE A 301 -36.46 -13.49 -8.24
N VAL A 302 -37.52 -13.90 -8.96
CA VAL A 302 -37.41 -14.34 -10.36
C VAL A 302 -37.08 -13.18 -11.30
N SER A 303 -37.61 -11.99 -11.05
CA SER A 303 -37.32 -10.80 -11.86
C SER A 303 -35.87 -10.33 -11.70
N ILE A 304 -35.40 -10.21 -10.45
CA ILE A 304 -34.02 -9.83 -10.17
C ILE A 304 -33.07 -10.91 -10.66
N SER A 305 -33.37 -12.20 -10.45
CA SER A 305 -32.47 -13.27 -10.89
C SER A 305 -32.31 -13.33 -12.40
N LYS A 306 -33.38 -13.07 -13.17
CA LYS A 306 -33.28 -12.95 -14.64
C LYS A 306 -32.44 -11.75 -15.08
N SER A 307 -32.59 -10.60 -14.41
CA SER A 307 -31.80 -9.41 -14.74
C SER A 307 -30.34 -9.53 -14.31
N VAL A 308 -30.09 -10.22 -13.19
CA VAL A 308 -28.78 -10.70 -12.77
C VAL A 308 -28.22 -11.53 -13.90
N ASP A 309 -28.80 -12.67 -14.26
CA ASP A 309 -28.34 -13.54 -15.35
C ASP A 309 -28.05 -12.81 -16.66
N ALA A 310 -28.97 -11.96 -17.11
CA ALA A 310 -28.78 -11.16 -18.32
C ALA A 310 -27.58 -10.21 -18.23
N SER A 311 -27.24 -9.73 -17.02
CA SER A 311 -26.03 -8.92 -16.75
C SER A 311 -24.76 -9.78 -16.61
N PHE A 312 -24.89 -11.09 -16.38
CA PHE A 312 -23.77 -12.03 -16.25
C PHE A 312 -23.50 -12.81 -17.54
N ALA A 313 -24.47 -12.93 -18.44
CA ALA A 313 -24.30 -13.58 -19.74
C ALA A 313 -23.32 -12.78 -20.63
N THR A 314 -22.08 -13.25 -20.75
CA THR A 314 -21.16 -12.79 -21.79
C THR A 314 -21.67 -13.23 -23.18
N PRO A 315 -21.78 -12.33 -24.17
CA PRO A 315 -22.29 -12.67 -25.50
C PRO A 315 -21.36 -13.56 -26.36
N THR A 316 -20.31 -14.13 -25.79
CA THR A 316 -19.25 -14.85 -26.53
C THR A 316 -19.21 -16.36 -26.34
N THR A 317 -20.18 -16.99 -25.68
CA THR A 317 -20.25 -18.47 -25.62
C THR A 317 -21.30 -19.00 -26.59
N SER A 318 -21.18 -18.63 -27.87
CA SER A 318 -21.77 -19.40 -28.94
C SER A 318 -20.70 -20.30 -29.54
N MET A 319 -20.97 -21.61 -29.55
CA MET A 319 -20.42 -22.66 -30.44
C MET A 319 -19.47 -23.75 -29.88
N THR A 320 -19.17 -23.87 -28.57
CA THR A 320 -18.34 -25.01 -28.10
C THR A 320 -18.73 -25.69 -26.78
N SER A 321 -19.88 -25.38 -26.16
CA SER A 321 -20.34 -26.11 -24.97
C SER A 321 -21.25 -27.30 -25.34
N ASP A 322 -20.83 -28.51 -24.95
CA ASP A 322 -21.59 -29.75 -25.08
C ASP A 322 -23.04 -29.58 -24.54
N PRO A 323 -24.08 -29.86 -25.35
CA PRO A 323 -25.49 -29.66 -24.98
C PRO A 323 -25.99 -30.61 -23.87
N LEU A 324 -25.17 -31.56 -23.42
CA LEU A 324 -25.49 -32.57 -22.41
C LEU A 324 -24.81 -32.31 -21.05
N ARG A 325 -24.00 -31.24 -20.91
CA ARG A 325 -23.18 -31.00 -19.70
C ARG A 325 -23.62 -29.81 -18.85
N SER A 326 -24.44 -28.90 -19.35
CA SER A 326 -25.05 -27.88 -18.49
C SER A 326 -26.20 -28.51 -17.73
N LEU A 327 -26.00 -28.79 -16.43
CA LEU A 327 -27.13 -28.97 -15.50
C LEU A 327 -28.13 -27.82 -15.75
N PRO A 328 -29.45 -28.07 -15.69
CA PRO A 328 -30.43 -26.99 -15.77
C PRO A 328 -30.00 -25.91 -14.79
N SER A 329 -29.86 -24.66 -15.26
CA SER A 329 -29.43 -23.58 -14.38
C SER A 329 -30.36 -23.56 -13.16
N VAL A 330 -29.82 -23.33 -11.96
CA VAL A 330 -30.59 -23.32 -10.69
C VAL A 330 -31.85 -22.45 -10.78
N LEU A 331 -31.84 -21.49 -11.70
CA LEU A 331 -32.91 -20.58 -12.04
C LEU A 331 -34.07 -21.18 -12.83
N SER A 332 -33.82 -22.22 -13.64
CA SER A 332 -34.88 -22.97 -14.30
C SER A 332 -35.69 -23.81 -13.30
N THR A 333 -35.05 -24.31 -12.24
CA THR A 333 -35.69 -25.13 -11.21
C THR A 333 -36.40 -24.31 -10.12
N LEU A 334 -35.98 -23.06 -9.90
CA LEU A 334 -36.51 -22.24 -8.81
C LEU A 334 -38.01 -21.90 -8.95
N PRO A 335 -38.53 -21.46 -10.11
CA PRO A 335 -39.97 -21.24 -10.26
C PRO A 335 -40.79 -22.51 -10.01
N LEU A 336 -40.29 -23.68 -10.42
CA LEU A 336 -40.96 -24.96 -10.14
C LEU A 336 -41.03 -25.24 -8.63
N HIS A 337 -39.93 -25.02 -7.90
CA HIS A 337 -39.91 -25.18 -6.45
C HIS A 337 -40.86 -24.20 -5.74
N LEU A 338 -40.85 -22.93 -6.14
CA LEU A 338 -41.76 -21.92 -5.60
C LEU A 338 -43.23 -22.28 -5.85
N VAL A 339 -43.55 -22.75 -7.05
CA VAL A 339 -44.90 -23.20 -7.39
C VAL A 339 -45.28 -24.43 -6.56
N SER A 340 -44.40 -25.43 -6.41
CA SER A 340 -44.67 -26.60 -5.55
C SER A 340 -45.04 -26.17 -4.13
N LEU A 341 -44.27 -25.25 -3.55
CA LEU A 341 -44.51 -24.72 -2.21
C LEU A 341 -45.88 -24.04 -2.08
N LEU A 342 -46.31 -23.25 -3.07
CA LEU A 342 -47.65 -22.65 -3.09
C LEU A 342 -48.76 -23.69 -3.28
N LEU A 343 -48.57 -24.66 -4.17
CA LEU A 343 -49.59 -25.67 -4.45
C LEU A 343 -49.78 -26.64 -3.26
N GLU A 344 -48.70 -26.97 -2.55
CA GLU A 344 -48.75 -27.76 -1.32
C GLU A 344 -49.49 -27.03 -0.19
N THR A 345 -49.24 -25.73 0.01
CA THR A 345 -49.99 -24.96 1.01
C THR A 345 -51.46 -24.82 0.63
N LEU A 346 -51.79 -24.60 -0.64
CA LEU A 346 -53.18 -24.57 -1.10
C LEU A 346 -53.88 -25.91 -0.90
N ARG A 347 -53.27 -27.04 -1.27
CA ARG A 347 -53.82 -28.39 -1.02
C ARG A 347 -54.10 -28.65 0.46
N THR A 348 -53.26 -28.11 1.33
CA THR A 348 -53.30 -28.31 2.78
C THR A 348 -54.40 -27.50 3.46
N TYR A 349 -54.60 -26.24 3.05
CA TYR A 349 -55.47 -25.30 3.78
C TYR A 349 -56.76 -24.92 3.04
N LEU A 350 -56.78 -24.94 1.70
CA LEU A 350 -57.95 -24.53 0.91
C LEU A 350 -59.24 -25.33 1.22
N PRO A 351 -59.20 -26.66 1.44
CA PRO A 351 -60.40 -27.44 1.77
C PRO A 351 -61.10 -27.02 3.08
N THR A 352 -60.38 -26.32 3.96
CA THR A 352 -60.87 -25.83 5.25
C THR A 352 -61.81 -24.62 5.08
N VAL A 353 -61.66 -23.86 3.98
CA VAL A 353 -62.48 -22.69 3.69
C VAL A 353 -63.76 -23.13 2.99
N ARG A 354 -64.91 -23.02 3.67
CA ARG A 354 -66.22 -23.44 3.12
C ARG A 354 -66.97 -22.33 2.38
N ASP A 355 -66.63 -21.07 2.66
CA ASP A 355 -67.34 -19.91 2.11
C ASP A 355 -66.97 -19.66 0.65
N GLN A 356 -67.96 -19.71 -0.24
CA GLN A 356 -67.77 -19.58 -1.69
C GLN A 356 -67.12 -18.25 -2.11
N PRO A 357 -67.57 -17.06 -1.65
CA PRO A 357 -66.91 -15.79 -1.99
C PRO A 357 -65.46 -15.73 -1.50
N SER A 358 -65.13 -16.29 -0.33
CA SER A 358 -63.75 -16.36 0.16
C SER A 358 -62.88 -17.27 -0.70
N ARG A 359 -63.40 -18.42 -1.15
CA ARG A 359 -62.72 -19.32 -2.09
C ARG A 359 -62.49 -18.64 -3.45
N ASP A 360 -63.52 -18.03 -4.02
CA ASP A 360 -63.41 -17.26 -5.28
C ASP A 360 -62.36 -16.14 -5.15
N SER A 361 -62.29 -15.46 -3.99
CA SER A 361 -61.30 -14.42 -3.69
C SER A 361 -59.87 -14.99 -3.64
N ILE A 362 -59.65 -16.09 -2.92
CA ILE A 362 -58.34 -16.76 -2.83
C ILE A 362 -57.87 -17.24 -4.21
N ILE A 363 -58.74 -17.94 -4.96
CA ILE A 363 -58.38 -18.45 -6.29
C ILE A 363 -58.07 -17.28 -7.24
N THR A 364 -58.82 -16.18 -7.16
CA THR A 364 -58.52 -14.97 -7.92
C THR A 364 -57.14 -14.41 -7.58
N GLN A 365 -56.76 -14.33 -6.30
CA GLN A 365 -55.42 -13.91 -5.89
C GLN A 365 -54.32 -14.85 -6.41
N VAL A 366 -54.56 -16.16 -6.40
CA VAL A 366 -53.63 -17.16 -6.97
C VAL A 366 -53.51 -17.00 -8.48
N LEU A 367 -54.60 -16.72 -9.21
CA LEU A 367 -54.56 -16.44 -10.64
C LEU A 367 -53.78 -15.16 -10.96
N TYR A 368 -53.92 -14.11 -10.15
CA TYR A 368 -53.07 -12.92 -10.25
C TYR A 368 -51.59 -13.22 -9.96
N CYS A 369 -51.31 -14.13 -9.01
CA CYS A 369 -49.95 -14.60 -8.75
C CYS A 369 -49.39 -15.37 -9.95
N ALA A 370 -50.16 -16.33 -10.50
CA ALA A 370 -49.82 -17.10 -11.70
C ALA A 370 -49.56 -16.20 -12.90
N GLY A 371 -50.44 -15.24 -13.18
CA GLY A 371 -50.20 -14.26 -14.25
C GLY A 371 -48.95 -13.40 -14.01
N SER A 372 -48.69 -13.00 -12.75
CA SER A 372 -47.49 -12.21 -12.43
C SER A 372 -46.18 -12.95 -12.66
N LEU A 373 -46.12 -14.25 -12.33
CA LEU A 373 -44.98 -15.13 -12.60
C LEU A 373 -44.96 -15.63 -14.06
N GLY A 374 -46.12 -15.73 -14.71
CA GLY A 374 -46.27 -16.04 -16.14
C GLY A 374 -45.62 -14.99 -17.04
N ARG A 375 -45.67 -13.70 -16.66
CA ARG A 375 -44.89 -12.64 -17.34
C ARG A 375 -43.37 -12.87 -17.27
N LEU A 376 -42.92 -13.67 -16.30
CA LEU A 376 -41.54 -14.11 -16.15
C LEU A 376 -41.35 -15.54 -16.68
N GLY A 377 -42.25 -16.06 -17.51
CA GLY A 377 -42.13 -17.37 -18.16
C GLY A 377 -42.39 -18.58 -17.27
N ALA A 378 -43.00 -18.38 -16.09
CA ALA A 378 -43.36 -19.45 -15.15
C ALA A 378 -44.87 -19.43 -14.85
N ASP A 379 -45.69 -19.63 -15.87
CA ASP A 379 -47.14 -19.72 -15.70
C ASP A 379 -47.54 -21.10 -15.16
N PHE A 380 -48.21 -21.11 -14.01
CA PHE A 380 -48.72 -22.31 -13.36
C PHE A 380 -50.24 -22.32 -13.24
N GLY A 381 -50.95 -21.41 -13.94
CA GLY A 381 -52.41 -21.33 -13.88
C GLY A 381 -53.08 -22.68 -14.18
N MET A 382 -52.57 -23.43 -15.16
CA MET A 382 -53.07 -24.77 -15.52
C MET A 382 -52.85 -25.83 -14.43
N LEU A 383 -51.82 -25.68 -13.57
CA LEU A 383 -51.54 -26.66 -12.50
C LEU A 383 -52.57 -26.60 -11.37
N LEU A 384 -53.35 -25.52 -11.28
CA LEU A 384 -54.46 -25.41 -10.34
C LEU A 384 -55.60 -26.40 -10.69
N ALA A 385 -55.76 -26.77 -11.96
CA ALA A 385 -56.72 -27.79 -12.38
C ALA A 385 -56.39 -29.16 -11.78
N VAL A 386 -55.09 -29.46 -11.60
CA VAL A 386 -54.59 -30.73 -11.05
C VAL A 386 -54.84 -30.84 -9.54
N ILE A 387 -55.13 -29.73 -8.86
CA ILE A 387 -55.44 -29.71 -7.42
C ILE A 387 -56.89 -30.11 -7.13
N GLY A 388 -57.73 -30.33 -8.16
CA GLY A 388 -59.09 -30.82 -7.99
C GLY A 388 -60.07 -29.74 -7.49
N ILE A 389 -59.79 -28.47 -7.79
CA ILE A 389 -60.72 -27.38 -7.54
C ILE A 389 -61.77 -27.41 -8.66
N GLU A 390 -62.90 -28.12 -8.48
CA GLU A 390 -63.94 -28.26 -9.52
C GLU A 390 -64.49 -26.91 -10.01
N GLU A 391 -64.54 -25.91 -9.13
CA GLU A 391 -65.00 -24.53 -9.40
C GLU A 391 -64.01 -23.71 -10.25
N TRP A 392 -62.83 -24.25 -10.52
CA TRP A 392 -61.73 -23.54 -11.19
C TRP A 392 -62.04 -23.19 -12.65
N SER A 393 -62.71 -24.06 -13.40
CA SER A 393 -62.94 -23.85 -14.84
C SER A 393 -63.77 -22.60 -15.13
N ASP A 394 -64.78 -22.33 -14.30
CA ASP A 394 -65.71 -21.22 -14.53
C ASP A 394 -65.15 -19.90 -13.98
N LEU A 395 -64.36 -19.95 -12.90
CA LEU A 395 -63.66 -18.77 -12.40
C LEU A 395 -62.52 -18.35 -13.34
N VAL A 396 -61.79 -19.29 -13.94
CA VAL A 396 -60.76 -18.99 -14.95
C VAL A 396 -61.37 -18.39 -16.22
N LYS A 397 -62.51 -18.92 -16.71
CA LYS A 397 -63.24 -18.29 -17.82
C LYS A 397 -63.64 -16.86 -17.47
N ARG A 398 -64.21 -16.62 -16.28
CA ARG A 398 -64.55 -15.27 -15.79
C ARG A 398 -63.33 -14.36 -15.73
N HIS A 399 -62.23 -14.82 -15.13
CA HIS A 399 -60.99 -14.05 -15.01
C HIS A 399 -60.36 -13.73 -16.37
N ARG A 400 -60.34 -14.70 -17.32
CA ARG A 400 -59.81 -14.50 -18.68
C ARG A 400 -60.63 -13.48 -19.47
N LEU A 401 -61.95 -13.49 -19.32
CA LEU A 401 -62.85 -12.48 -19.92
C LEU A 401 -62.63 -11.09 -19.30
N LEU A 402 -62.43 -10.99 -17.99
CA LEU A 402 -62.14 -9.73 -17.31
C LEU A 402 -60.75 -9.18 -17.70
N ALA A 403 -59.73 -10.03 -17.79
CA ALA A 403 -58.41 -9.65 -18.27
C ALA A 403 -58.45 -9.16 -19.72
N GLY A 404 -59.14 -9.88 -20.61
CA GLY A 404 -59.31 -9.46 -22.01
C GLY A 404 -60.09 -8.15 -22.17
N ARG A 405 -61.09 -7.90 -21.32
CA ARG A 405 -61.80 -6.60 -21.27
C ARG A 405 -60.89 -5.46 -20.80
N LEU A 406 -60.06 -5.69 -19.78
CA LEU A 406 -59.11 -4.69 -19.32
C LEU A 406 -58.04 -4.37 -20.37
N GLU A 407 -57.53 -5.39 -21.08
CA GLU A 407 -56.58 -5.20 -22.19
C GLU A 407 -57.21 -4.43 -23.36
N SER A 408 -58.48 -4.69 -23.70
CA SER A 408 -59.23 -3.91 -24.69
C SER A 408 -59.36 -2.44 -24.27
N VAL A 409 -59.75 -2.18 -23.02
CA VAL A 409 -59.91 -0.80 -22.51
C VAL A 409 -58.58 -0.04 -22.45
N ILE A 410 -57.48 -0.73 -22.09
CA ILE A 410 -56.13 -0.15 -22.09
C ILE A 410 -55.62 0.07 -23.52
N GLY A 411 -55.95 -0.84 -24.45
CA GLY A 411 -55.65 -0.71 -25.88
C GLY A 411 -56.37 0.49 -26.51
N ASP A 412 -57.65 0.67 -26.20
CA ASP A 412 -58.46 1.81 -26.64
C ASP A 412 -57.93 3.13 -26.08
N HIS A 413 -57.43 3.16 -24.84
CA HIS A 413 -56.77 4.34 -24.27
C HIS A 413 -55.43 4.68 -24.93
N ARG A 414 -54.64 3.68 -25.36
CA ARG A 414 -53.41 3.91 -26.15
C ARG A 414 -53.71 4.37 -27.58
N GLY A 415 -54.85 3.98 -28.15
CA GLY A 415 -55.34 4.43 -29.46
C GLY A 415 -55.90 5.86 -29.48
N HIS A 416 -56.06 6.52 -28.32
CA HIS A 416 -56.60 7.88 -28.20
C HIS A 416 -55.58 8.91 -27.68
N ALA A 417 -54.28 8.58 -27.63
CA ALA A 417 -53.25 9.60 -27.45
C ALA A 417 -53.17 10.46 -28.73
N PRO A 418 -53.41 11.79 -28.67
CA PRO A 418 -53.31 12.63 -29.85
C PRO A 418 -51.85 12.68 -30.30
N THR A 419 -51.63 12.33 -31.57
CA THR A 419 -50.36 12.59 -32.26
C THR A 419 -50.13 14.10 -32.26
N HIS A 420 -49.29 14.60 -31.36
CA HIS A 420 -48.77 15.96 -31.46
C HIS A 420 -47.84 16.02 -32.67
N THR A 421 -48.39 16.53 -33.77
CA THR A 421 -47.67 16.96 -34.96
C THR A 421 -46.64 18.01 -34.54
N THR A 422 -45.36 17.64 -34.53
CA THR A 422 -44.24 18.59 -34.38
C THR A 422 -44.18 19.47 -35.63
N ALA A 423 -44.80 20.64 -35.56
CA ALA A 423 -44.56 21.73 -36.49
C ALA A 423 -43.16 22.30 -36.23
N ALA A 424 -42.30 22.20 -37.23
CA ALA A 424 -41.02 22.87 -37.28
C ALA A 424 -41.23 24.40 -37.22
N LEU A 425 -40.62 25.05 -36.24
CA LEU A 425 -40.51 26.50 -36.17
C LEU A 425 -39.09 26.90 -36.57
N THR A 426 -39.00 27.45 -37.78
CA THR A 426 -37.89 28.22 -38.32
C THR A 426 -37.83 29.63 -37.71
N SER A 427 -36.61 30.11 -37.50
CA SER A 427 -36.14 31.51 -37.31
C SER A 427 -36.49 32.24 -36.01
N ARG A 428 -35.47 32.62 -35.23
CA ARG A 428 -34.68 33.85 -35.44
C ARG A 428 -33.32 33.75 -34.78
#